data_AF-A0A3C0T0S4-F1
#
_entry.id   AF-A0A3C0T0S4-F1
#
_cell.length_a   1.000
_cell.length_b   1.000
_cell.length_c   1.000
_cell.angle_alpha   90.00
_cell.angle_beta   90.00
_cell.angle_gamma   90.00
#
_symmetry.space_group_name_H-M   'P 1'
#
loop_
_entity.id
_entity.type
_entity.pdbx_description
1 polymer ?
#
loop_
_entity_poly.entity_id
_entity_poly.type
_entity_poly.pdbx_seq_one_letter_code
_entity_poly.pdbx_strand_id
1 'polypeptide(L)'
;MIALSAAMQPEIELIKKNIESSEIVIWNDWEFITGRLFGQDVVAVQTGVGKVLAAAVTQRIIDQFEPEAVIMSGIGGSINPDYQRGDLVLGLESVQHDFDTTAVGFKRGE
;
A
#
# COMPACT_ATOMS: atom_id res chain seq x y z
N MET A 1 -1.08 -2.77 15.76
CA MET A 1 -0.98 -3.54 14.50
C MET A 1 -0.55 -2.63 13.36
N ILE A 2 0.32 -3.09 12.43
CA ILE A 2 0.71 -2.34 11.21
C ILE A 2 0.07 -2.99 9.98
N ALA A 3 -0.53 -2.19 9.10
CA ALA A 3 -1.01 -2.67 7.82
C ALA A 3 0.06 -2.55 6.73
N LEU A 4 0.27 -3.63 5.99
CA LEU A 4 1.19 -3.72 4.87
C LEU A 4 0.38 -3.96 3.58
N SER A 5 0.52 -3.08 2.59
CA SER A 5 -0.21 -3.20 1.33
C SER A 5 0.71 -3.07 0.13
N ALA A 6 0.33 -3.72 -0.98
CA ALA A 6 0.97 -3.52 -2.27
C ALA A 6 -0.02 -3.71 -3.42
N ALA A 7 0.28 -3.17 -4.59
CA ALA A 7 -0.65 -3.21 -5.73
C ALA A 7 -0.69 -4.59 -6.40
N MET A 8 0.46 -5.25 -6.50
CA MET A 8 0.66 -6.47 -7.27
C MET A 8 1.19 -7.61 -6.40
N GLN A 9 0.87 -8.85 -6.79
CA GLN A 9 1.31 -10.05 -6.09
C GLN A 9 2.83 -10.10 -5.83
N PRO A 10 3.72 -9.84 -6.80
CA PRO A 10 5.17 -9.93 -6.58
C PRO A 10 5.70 -8.96 -5.52
N GLU A 11 4.97 -7.87 -5.23
CA GLU A 11 5.37 -6.84 -4.28
C GLU A 11 5.07 -7.21 -2.82
N ILE A 12 4.11 -8.11 -2.59
CA ILE A 12 3.64 -8.49 -1.24
C ILE A 12 3.85 -9.96 -0.91
N GLU A 13 4.09 -10.82 -1.91
CA GLU A 13 4.18 -12.27 -1.71
C GLU A 13 5.23 -12.67 -0.67
N LEU A 14 6.41 -12.03 -0.72
CA LEU A 14 7.47 -12.31 0.25
C LEU A 14 7.07 -11.91 1.67
N ILE A 15 6.37 -10.77 1.83
CA ILE A 15 5.85 -10.33 3.13
C ILE A 15 4.85 -11.36 3.66
N LYS A 16 3.84 -11.70 2.85
CA LYS A 16 2.80 -12.67 3.19
C LYS A 16 3.37 -14.03 3.62
N LYS A 17 4.40 -14.53 2.92
CA LYS A 17 5.07 -15.81 3.22
C LYS A 17 5.81 -15.84 4.56
N ASN A 18 6.22 -14.68 5.08
CA ASN A 18 6.98 -14.58 6.33
C ASN A 18 6.10 -14.19 7.53
N ILE A 19 4.78 -14.07 7.36
CA ILE A 19 3.86 -13.85 8.47
C ILE A 19 3.66 -15.17 9.22
N GLU A 20 4.01 -15.15 10.50
CA GLU A 20 3.83 -16.26 11.43
C GLU A 20 2.45 -16.20 12.09
N SER A 21 1.96 -17.33 12.58
CA SER A 21 0.66 -17.45 13.26
C SER A 21 -0.48 -16.81 12.46
N SER A 22 -0.52 -17.09 11.15
CA SER A 22 -1.36 -16.37 10.21
C SER A 22 -2.82 -16.82 10.22
N GLU A 23 -3.74 -15.86 10.13
CA GLU A 23 -5.15 -16.08 9.78
C GLU A 23 -5.47 -15.36 8.45
N ILE A 24 -6.42 -15.91 7.69
CA ILE A 24 -6.88 -15.30 6.43
C ILE A 24 -8.29 -14.78 6.65
N VAL A 25 -8.47 -13.49 6.42
CA VAL A 25 -9.76 -12.81 6.42
C VAL A 25 -10.09 -12.45 4.98
N ILE A 26 -11.25 -12.91 4.50
CA ILE A 26 -11.71 -12.68 3.14
C ILE A 26 -12.75 -11.56 3.12
N TRP A 27 -12.57 -10.59 2.23
CA TRP A 27 -13.58 -9.58 1.89
C TRP A 27 -13.70 -9.52 0.37
N ASN A 28 -14.79 -10.06 -0.17
CA ASN A 28 -14.94 -10.33 -1.60
C ASN A 28 -13.76 -11.15 -2.14
N ASP A 29 -13.05 -10.64 -3.14
CA ASP A 29 -11.87 -11.28 -3.75
C ASP A 29 -10.55 -10.90 -3.07
N TRP A 30 -10.58 -10.13 -1.97
CA TRP A 30 -9.38 -9.72 -1.23
C TRP A 30 -9.09 -10.63 -0.04
N GLU A 31 -7.87 -11.15 -0.01
CA GLU A 31 -7.32 -11.93 1.09
C GLU A 31 -6.39 -11.06 1.95
N PHE A 32 -6.86 -10.76 3.16
CA PHE A 32 -6.10 -10.11 4.21
C PHE A 32 -5.45 -11.20 5.07
N ILE A 33 -4.12 -11.21 5.13
CA ILE A 33 -3.38 -12.14 5.97
C ILE A 33 -2.98 -11.40 7.24
N THR A 34 -3.56 -11.78 8.37
CA THR A 34 -3.21 -11.24 9.69
C THR A 34 -2.27 -12.18 10.40
N GLY A 35 -1.35 -11.67 11.23
CA GLY A 35 -0.46 -12.52 12.03
C GLY A 35 0.68 -11.70 12.62
N ARG A 36 1.84 -12.32 12.85
CA ARG A 36 3.03 -11.65 13.36
C ARG A 36 4.18 -11.67 12.36
N LEU A 37 4.81 -10.52 12.16
CA LEU A 37 6.02 -10.38 11.36
C LEU A 37 7.08 -9.68 12.21
N PHE A 38 8.22 -10.33 12.43
CA PHE A 38 9.27 -9.84 13.34
C PHE A 38 8.76 -9.47 14.75
N GLY A 39 7.78 -10.23 15.26
CA GLY A 39 7.14 -9.96 16.55
C GLY A 39 6.13 -8.81 16.57
N GLN A 40 5.87 -8.15 15.43
CA GLN A 40 4.85 -7.12 15.29
C GLN A 40 3.55 -7.71 14.73
N ASP A 41 2.41 -7.34 15.31
CA ASP A 41 1.11 -7.70 14.74
C ASP A 41 0.89 -6.94 13.42
N VAL A 42 0.61 -7.67 12.35
CA VAL A 42 0.44 -7.13 11.01
C VAL A 42 -0.82 -7.65 10.31
N VAL A 43 -1.30 -6.85 9.36
CA VAL A 43 -2.23 -7.30 8.31
C VAL A 43 -1.63 -7.00 6.95
N ALA A 44 -1.56 -8.00 6.06
CA ALA A 44 -0.99 -7.86 4.72
C ALA A 44 -2.01 -8.16 3.62
N VAL A 45 -2.11 -7.27 2.62
CA VAL A 45 -3.08 -7.40 1.52
C VAL A 45 -2.52 -6.89 0.20
N GLN A 46 -2.93 -7.52 -0.91
CA GLN A 46 -2.72 -6.99 -2.25
C GLN A 46 -3.93 -6.13 -2.63
N THR A 47 -3.76 -4.84 -2.89
CA THR A 47 -4.88 -3.93 -3.19
C THR A 47 -5.42 -4.11 -4.61
N GLY A 48 -4.54 -4.42 -5.57
CA GLY A 48 -4.79 -4.25 -7.00
C GLY A 48 -4.28 -2.91 -7.51
N VAL A 49 -4.17 -2.79 -8.84
CA VAL A 49 -3.56 -1.63 -9.51
C VAL A 49 -4.60 -0.53 -9.76
N GLY A 50 -4.27 0.69 -9.35
CA GLY A 50 -5.05 1.90 -9.63
C GLY A 50 -5.66 2.55 -8.39
N LYS A 51 -5.87 3.87 -8.46
CA LYS A 51 -6.28 4.70 -7.31
C LYS A 51 -7.60 4.28 -6.66
N VAL A 52 -8.57 3.80 -7.43
CA VAL A 52 -9.88 3.36 -6.89
C VAL A 52 -9.73 2.11 -6.02
N LEU A 53 -8.96 1.12 -6.49
CA LEU A 53 -8.74 -0.13 -5.75
C LEU A 53 -7.89 0.11 -4.50
N ALA A 54 -6.80 0.87 -4.64
CA ALA A 54 -5.95 1.26 -3.52
C ALA A 54 -6.77 1.99 -2.43
N ALA A 55 -7.63 2.94 -2.82
CA ALA A 55 -8.48 3.66 -1.87
C ALA A 55 -9.50 2.74 -1.18
N ALA A 56 -10.22 1.91 -1.94
CA ALA A 56 -11.25 1.02 -1.41
C ALA A 56 -10.67 0.00 -0.41
N VAL A 57 -9.52 -0.59 -0.73
CA VAL A 57 -8.87 -1.58 0.14
C VAL A 57 -8.26 -0.91 1.36
N THR A 58 -7.60 0.24 1.21
CA THR A 58 -7.08 0.98 2.37
C THR A 58 -8.20 1.42 3.32
N GLN A 59 -9.34 1.88 2.80
CA GLN A 59 -10.51 2.16 3.64
C GLN A 59 -10.94 0.92 4.41
N ARG A 60 -11.05 -0.24 3.74
CA ARG A 60 -11.41 -1.50 4.38
C ARG A 60 -10.40 -1.91 5.47
N ILE A 61 -9.11 -1.70 5.23
CA ILE A 61 -8.06 -1.95 6.22
C ILE A 61 -8.36 -1.13 7.49
N ILE A 62 -8.61 0.17 7.32
CA ILE A 62 -8.83 1.10 8.43
C ILE A 62 -10.08 0.71 9.22
N ASP A 63 -11.20 0.46 8.53
CA ASP A 63 -12.49 0.17 9.17
C ASP A 63 -12.50 -1.14 9.94
N GLN A 64 -11.75 -2.16 9.49
CA GLN A 64 -11.82 -3.50 10.05
C GLN A 64 -10.70 -3.78 11.06
N PHE A 65 -9.49 -3.29 10.82
CA PHE A 65 -8.31 -3.68 11.57
C PHE A 65 -7.73 -2.56 12.43
N GLU A 66 -8.21 -1.32 12.25
CA GLU A 66 -7.80 -0.14 13.03
C GLU A 66 -6.26 -0.07 13.23
N PRO A 67 -5.45 -0.14 12.14
CA PRO A 67 -4.01 -0.20 12.28
C PRO A 67 -3.45 1.14 12.77
N GLU A 68 -2.32 1.08 13.48
CA GLU A 68 -1.58 2.26 13.93
C GLU A 68 -0.90 2.99 12.76
N ALA A 69 -0.58 2.25 11.69
CA ALA A 69 0.04 2.76 10.48
C ALA A 69 -0.29 1.88 9.27
N VAL A 70 -0.30 2.48 8.09
CA VAL A 70 -0.39 1.80 6.79
C VAL A 70 0.92 2.05 6.03
N ILE A 71 1.60 0.98 5.64
CA ILE A 71 2.81 1.02 4.82
C ILE A 71 2.48 0.39 3.48
N MET A 72 2.63 1.17 2.42
CA MET A 72 2.52 0.67 1.05
C MET A 72 3.91 0.38 0.50
N SER A 73 4.12 -0.84 0.03
CA SER A 73 5.31 -1.27 -0.70
C SER A 73 4.96 -1.44 -2.17
N GLY A 74 5.90 -1.12 -3.07
CA GLY A 74 5.71 -1.35 -4.49
C GLY A 74 6.91 -0.93 -5.33
N ILE A 75 6.80 -1.15 -6.63
CA ILE A 75 7.80 -0.70 -7.61
C ILE A 75 7.35 0.61 -8.26
N GLY A 76 8.32 1.50 -8.51
CA GLY A 76 8.07 2.79 -9.14
C GLY A 76 9.05 3.08 -10.27
N GLY A 77 8.61 3.90 -11.23
CA GLY A 77 9.51 4.51 -12.22
C GLY A 77 10.10 5.80 -11.66
N SER A 78 11.39 6.03 -11.88
CA SER A 78 12.05 7.28 -11.50
C SER A 78 12.01 8.31 -12.63
N ILE A 79 11.73 9.57 -12.26
CA ILE A 79 12.00 10.75 -13.08
C ILE A 79 13.29 11.48 -12.66
N ASN A 80 13.88 11.08 -11.54
CA ASN A 80 15.18 11.57 -11.10
C ASN A 80 16.28 10.80 -11.84
N PRO A 81 17.11 11.46 -12.67
CA PRO A 81 18.16 10.80 -13.45
C PRO A 81 19.28 10.19 -12.60
N ASP A 82 19.41 10.58 -11.33
CA ASP A 82 20.44 10.06 -10.43
C ASP A 82 20.05 8.69 -9.83
N TYR A 83 18.77 8.31 -9.90
CA TYR A 83 18.29 7.04 -9.35
C TYR A 83 18.56 5.87 -10.30
N GLN A 84 18.99 4.76 -9.72
CA GLN A 84 19.28 3.52 -10.40
C GLN A 84 18.24 2.44 -10.10
N ARG A 85 18.22 1.40 -10.94
CA ARG A 85 17.37 0.24 -10.70
C ARG A 85 17.80 -0.45 -9.41
N GLY A 86 16.86 -0.63 -8.49
CA GLY A 86 17.09 -1.24 -7.18
C GLY A 86 17.24 -0.24 -6.04
N ASP A 87 17.31 1.05 -6.32
CA ASP A 87 17.28 2.07 -5.28
C ASP A 87 15.95 2.04 -4.51
N LEU A 88 16.04 2.16 -3.19
CA LEU A 88 14.88 2.24 -2.31
C LEU A 88 14.52 3.71 -2.10
N VAL A 89 13.27 4.07 -2.41
CA VAL A 89 12.76 5.43 -2.22
C VAL A 89 11.73 5.41 -1.09
N LEU A 90 11.94 6.26 -0.09
CA LEU A 90 10.95 6.55 0.93
C LEU A 90 10.12 7.76 0.49
N GLY A 91 8.84 7.55 0.22
CA GLY A 91 7.91 8.63 -0.08
C GLY A 91 7.64 9.47 1.16
N LEU A 92 8.08 10.73 1.16
CA LEU A 92 7.77 11.68 2.24
C LEU A 92 6.41 12.35 2.02
N GLU A 93 6.08 12.62 0.76
CA GLU A 93 4.85 13.27 0.32
C GLU A 93 4.38 12.64 -0.98
N SER A 94 3.09 12.79 -1.30
CA SER A 94 2.50 12.31 -2.56
C SER A 94 1.47 13.31 -3.08
N VAL A 95 1.36 13.39 -4.40
CA VAL A 95 0.39 14.24 -5.11
C VAL A 95 -0.23 13.44 -6.26
N GLN A 96 -1.43 13.83 -6.69
CA GLN A 96 -2.10 13.21 -7.84
C GLN A 96 -1.63 13.88 -9.14
N HIS A 97 -0.50 13.48 -9.72
CA HIS A 97 0.08 14.20 -10.88
C HIS A 97 -0.87 14.36 -12.11
N ASP A 98 -1.89 13.51 -12.19
CA ASP A 98 -2.93 13.46 -13.23
C ASP A 98 -4.20 14.26 -12.88
N PHE A 99 -4.27 14.87 -11.69
CA PHE A 99 -5.40 15.65 -11.23
C PHE A 99 -5.13 17.15 -11.39
N ASP A 100 -6.06 17.86 -12.04
CA ASP A 100 -5.92 19.30 -12.33
C ASP A 100 -7.22 20.05 -12.03
N THR A 101 -7.21 20.76 -10.91
CA THR A 101 -8.28 21.62 -10.41
C THR A 101 -7.85 23.09 -10.40
N THR A 102 -6.83 23.45 -11.19
CA THR A 102 -6.30 24.83 -11.24
C THR A 102 -7.34 25.86 -11.65
N ALA A 103 -8.35 25.45 -12.42
CA ALA A 103 -9.49 26.28 -12.80
C ALA A 103 -10.29 26.81 -11.59
N VAL A 104 -10.23 26.14 -10.43
CA VAL A 104 -10.89 26.54 -9.18
C VAL A 104 -9.90 26.97 -8.09
N GLY A 105 -8.62 27.16 -8.43
CA GLY A 105 -7.62 27.83 -7.60
C GLY A 105 -6.69 26.93 -6.76
N PHE A 106 -6.79 25.61 -6.87
CA PHE A 106 -5.85 24.69 -6.20
C PHE A 106 -4.56 24.47 -7.01
N LYS A 107 -3.52 23.94 -6.36
CA LYS A 107 -2.30 23.54 -7.05
C LYS A 107 -2.57 22.28 -7.88
N ARG A 108 -1.79 22.07 -8.94
CA ARG A 108 -1.88 20.82 -9.71
C ARG A 108 -1.54 19.63 -8.81
N GLY A 109 -2.38 18.61 -8.87
CA GLY A 109 -2.29 17.39 -8.07
C GLY A 109 -2.84 17.46 -6.66
N GLU A 110 -3.54 18.56 -6.34
CA GLU A 110 -4.35 18.79 -5.13
C GLU A 110 -5.84 18.69 -5.45
#